data_AF-A0A4R6MEL5-F1
#
_entry.id   AF-A0A4R6MEL5-F1
#
_cell.length_a   1.000
_cell.length_b   1.000
_cell.length_c   1.000
_cell.angle_alpha   90.00
_cell.angle_beta   90.00
_cell.angle_gamma   90.00
#
_symmetry.space_group_name_H-M   'P 1'
#
loop_
_entity.id
_entity.type
_entity.pdbx_description
1 polymer ?
#
loop_
_entity_poly.entity_id
_entity_poly.type
_entity_poly.pdbx_seq_one_letter_code
_entity_poly.pdbx_strand_id
1 'polypeptide(L)' 'MPWYNGDYPPSYKNQPVKLRDKAVEIANALLKEGTEEGIAIATGLKRAREFFKNEKK' A
#
# COMPACT_ATOMS: atom_id res chain seq x y z
N MET A 1 -13.20 1.98 1.17
CA MET A 1 -13.27 0.96 2.25
C MET A 1 -11.83 0.54 2.57
N PRO A 2 -11.44 0.34 3.83
CA PRO A 2 -10.10 -0.18 4.12
C PRO A 2 -9.99 -1.62 3.60
N TRP A 3 -8.98 -1.91 2.78
CA TRP A 3 -8.74 -3.27 2.28
C TRP A 3 -8.29 -4.17 3.44
N TYR A 4 -8.96 -5.31 3.60
CA TYR A 4 -8.72 -6.24 4.71
C TYR A 4 -8.26 -7.60 4.18
N ASN A 5 -7.27 -8.18 4.87
CA ASN A 5 -6.92 -9.61 4.84
C ASN A 5 -6.99 -10.29 3.46
N GLY A 6 -6.16 -9.80 2.52
CA GLY A 6 -6.00 -10.41 1.20
C GLY A 6 -6.75 -9.71 0.08
N ASP A 7 -7.60 -8.74 0.40
CA ASP A 7 -8.10 -7.78 -0.58
C ASP A 7 -7.04 -6.70 -0.83
N TYR A 8 -6.86 -6.33 -2.09
CA TYR A 8 -5.91 -5.30 -2.48
C TYR A 8 -6.33 -4.63 -3.79
N PRO A 9 -5.98 -3.35 -3.97
CA PRO A 9 -6.27 -2.66 -5.21
C PRO A 9 -5.64 -3.40 -6.41
N PRO A 10 -6.27 -3.35 -7.60
CA PRO A 10 -5.77 -4.03 -8.80
C PRO A 10 -4.32 -3.69 -9.13
N SER A 11 -3.89 -2.47 -8.80
CA SER A 11 -2.52 -1.97 -8.96
C SER A 11 -1.47 -2.78 -8.20
N TYR A 12 -1.86 -3.52 -7.15
CA TYR A 12 -0.95 -4.31 -6.31
C TYR A 12 -0.85 -5.78 -6.75
N LYS A 13 -1.69 -6.22 -7.70
CA LYS A 13 -1.75 -7.62 -8.16
C LYS A 13 -0.40 -8.17 -8.64
N ASN A 14 0.43 -7.34 -9.25
CA ASN A 14 1.74 -7.72 -9.79
C ASN A 14 2.91 -7.48 -8.82
N GLN A 15 2.63 -7.14 -7.55
CA GLN A 15 3.66 -6.80 -6.57
C GLN A 15 3.92 -7.95 -5.59
N PRO A 16 5.14 -8.07 -5.03
CA PRO A 16 5.45 -9.10 -4.05
C PRO A 16 4.55 -9.05 -2.82
N VAL A 17 4.29 -10.20 -2.20
CA VAL A 17 3.37 -10.32 -1.04
C VAL A 17 3.70 -9.36 0.10
N LYS A 18 4.98 -9.29 0.46
CA LYS A 18 5.47 -8.38 1.51
C LYS A 18 5.22 -6.91 1.15
N LEU A 19 5.33 -6.56 -0.13
CA LEU A 19 5.18 -5.19 -0.61
C LEU A 19 3.71 -4.76 -0.63
N ARG A 20 2.81 -5.63 -1.08
CA ARG A 20 1.37 -5.36 -1.08
C ARG A 20 0.81 -5.23 0.32
N ASP A 21 1.22 -6.07 1.27
CA ASP A 21 0.74 -5.99 2.66
C ASP A 21 1.11 -4.65 3.29
N LYS A 22 2.37 -4.22 3.12
CA LYS A 22 2.81 -2.91 3.61
C LYS A 22 2.14 -1.74 2.88
N ALA A 23 1.93 -1.87 1.57
CA ALA A 23 1.25 -0.83 0.78
C ALA A 23 -0.21 -0.66 1.20
N VAL A 24 -0.92 -1.77 1.45
CA VAL A 24 -2.30 -1.78 1.95
C VAL A 24 -2.38 -1.16 3.34
N GLU A 25 -1.45 -1.48 4.24
CA GLU A 25 -1.37 -0.86 5.57
C GLU A 25 -1.30 0.67 5.49
N ILE A 26 -0.41 1.19 4.63
CA ILE A 26 -0.22 2.64 4.44
C ILE A 26 -1.42 3.27 3.73
N ALA A 27 -1.96 2.60 2.70
CA ALA A 27 -3.12 3.10 1.98
C ALA A 27 -4.37 3.14 2.88
N ASN A 28 -4.55 2.16 3.76
CA ASN A 28 -5.62 2.14 4.76
C ASN A 28 -5.48 3.29 5.77
N ALA A 29 -4.27 3.64 6.18
CA ALA A 29 -4.04 4.81 7.03
C ALA A 29 -4.45 6.10 6.30
N LEU A 30 -4.02 6.27 5.05
CA LEU A 30 -4.37 7.43 4.23
C LEU A 30 -5.89 7.55 3.97
N LEU A 31 -6.56 6.42 3.73
CA LEU A 31 -8.01 6.36 3.58
C LEU A 31 -8.73 6.78 4.86
N LYS A 32 -8.22 6.41 6.04
CA LYS A 32 -8.75 6.87 7.33
C LYS A 32 -8.57 8.37 7.53
N GLU A 33 -7.52 8.95 6.99
CA GLU A 33 -7.28 10.39 6.98
C GLU A 33 -8.18 11.15 5.99
N GLY A 34 -9.00 10.44 5.19
CA GLY A 34 -9.87 11.03 4.18
C GLY A 34 -9.17 11.28 2.84
N THR A 35 -8.01 10.67 2.62
CA THR A 35 -7.31 10.73 1.33
C THR A 35 -8.11 9.94 0.29
N GLU A 36 -8.15 10.45 -0.95
CA GLU A 36 -8.79 9.78 -2.06
C GLU A 36 -8.16 8.40 -2.33
N GLU A 37 -9.00 7.42 -2.67
CA GLU A 37 -8.58 6.03 -2.83
C GLU A 37 -7.45 5.88 -3.85
N GLY A 38 -7.53 6.53 -5.02
CA GLY A 38 -6.47 6.49 -6.02
C GLY A 38 -5.12 7.03 -5.51
N ILE A 39 -5.17 8.11 -4.73
CA ILE A 39 -3.97 8.74 -4.14
C ILE A 39 -3.41 7.85 -3.03
N ALA A 40 -4.26 7.29 -2.18
CA ALA A 40 -3.89 6.37 -1.12
C ALA A 40 -3.18 5.12 -1.69
N ILE A 41 -3.70 4.55 -2.78
CA ILE A 41 -3.12 3.39 -3.47
C ILE A 41 -1.72 3.72 -4.01
N ALA A 42 -1.58 4.82 -4.75
CA ALA A 42 -0.30 5.20 -5.35
C ALA A 42 0.76 5.52 -4.28
N THR A 43 0.35 6.25 -3.25
CA THR A 43 1.23 6.67 -2.14
C THR A 43 1.63 5.49 -1.28
N GLY A 44 0.69 4.59 -0.95
CA GLY A 44 0.94 3.38 -0.18
C GLY A 44 2.00 2.50 -0.85
N LEU A 45 1.89 2.31 -2.17
CA LEU A 45 2.85 1.51 -2.92
C LEU A 45 4.23 2.16 -3.03
N LYS A 46 4.27 3.49 -3.20
CA LYS A 46 5.54 4.24 -3.23
C LYS A 46 6.27 4.11 -1.90
N ARG A 47 5.59 4.39 -0.78
CA ARG A 47 6.19 4.30 0.57
C ARG A 47 6.59 2.88 0.94
N ALA A 48 5.76 1.88 0.59
CA ALA A 48 6.12 0.48 0.80
C ALA A 48 7.40 0.10 0.05
N ARG A 49 7.55 0.53 -1.22
CA ARG A 49 8.80 0.32 -1.98
C ARG A 49 10.00 0.99 -1.32
N GLU A 50 9.86 2.23 -0.85
CA GLU A 50 10.95 2.94 -0.19
C GLU A 50 11.37 2.27 1.13
N PHE A 51 10.40 1.78 1.91
CA PHE A 51 10.65 1.03 3.14
C PHE A 51 11.53 -0.19 2.88
N PHE A 52 11.13 -1.07 1.94
CA PHE A 52 11.90 -2.27 1.61
C PHE A 52 13.20 -1.98 0.86
N LYS A 53 13.29 -0.85 0.14
CA LYS A 53 14.51 -0.42 -0.53
C LYS A 53 15.56 0.03 0.50
N ASN A 54 15.14 0.71 1.57
CA ASN A 54 16.03 1.13 2.65
C ASN A 54 16.43 -0.02 3.58
N GLU A 55 15.58 -1.02 3.81
CA GLU A 55 15.95 -2.22 4.61
C GLU A 55 17.04 -3.08 3.97
N LYS A 56 17.36 -2.89 2.68
CA LYS A 56 18.42 -3.64 1.99
C LYS A 56 19.82 -3.02 2.10
N LYS A 57 20.01 -2.02 2.96
CA LYS A 57 21.27 -1.29 3.11
C LYS A 57 21.93 -1.60 4.45
#